data_AF-A0A954D5J9-F1
#
_entry.id   AF-A0A954D5J9-F1
#
_cell.length_a   1.000
_cell.length_b   1.000
_cell.length_c   1.000
_cell.angle_alpha   90.00
_cell.angle_beta   90.00
_cell.angle_gamma   90.00
#
_symmetry.space_group_name_H-M   'P 1'
#
loop_
_entity.id
_entity.type
_entity.pdbx_description
1 polymer ?
#
loop_
_entity_poly.entity_id
_entity_poly.type
_entity_poly.pdbx_seq_one_letter_code
_entity_poly.pdbx_strand_id
1 'polypeptide(L)'
;MPRSKAEAPSHCPLESWVVAYLQGELGVAEFDEFRDHLPGCARCRDDVAASRELLASFAMEADAPPVDLIDRVLERLPAESPEPVVTITRPSGRSRRWLAAALLLSGGLLAALLFLTERSVPPIEPSPVVSREPSSPEFRQAEQSALRWLSIHQGTDGSWSSPMLGRDYDIGLTALASLAFLGRDVGGDVDDPEFDRALGRALRYLIDVQRPDGRFGSDEPAVAHNQGITTATLLEAYQRARELEAVCGLEDDLWRASASKALRYLVDHGVTEETVLDPSTLTDEIWTLQAL
;
A
#
# COMPACT_ATOMS: atom_id res chain seq x y z
N MET A 1 -65.17 -3.89 -3.18
CA MET A 1 -64.15 -3.01 -2.59
C MET A 1 -62.86 -3.15 -3.39
N PRO A 2 -62.36 -2.08 -4.03
CA PRO A 2 -61.12 -2.14 -4.78
C PRO A 2 -59.95 -2.32 -3.80
N ARG A 3 -59.10 -3.33 -4.02
CA ARG A 3 -57.84 -3.47 -3.29
C ARG A 3 -56.95 -2.30 -3.70
N SER A 4 -56.71 -1.39 -2.76
CA SER A 4 -55.65 -0.38 -2.84
C SER A 4 -54.37 -1.06 -3.33
N LYS A 5 -53.82 -0.60 -4.47
CA LYS A 5 -52.48 -1.00 -4.89
C LYS A 5 -51.54 -0.49 -3.80
N ALA A 6 -50.96 -1.42 -3.03
CA ALA A 6 -49.87 -1.08 -2.13
C ALA A 6 -48.77 -0.44 -2.98
N GLU A 7 -48.56 0.85 -2.77
CA GLU A 7 -47.42 1.59 -3.30
C GLU A 7 -46.17 0.87 -2.81
N ALA A 8 -45.39 0.33 -3.75
CA ALA A 8 -44.12 -0.28 -3.40
C ALA A 8 -43.26 0.78 -2.69
N PRO A 9 -42.55 0.43 -1.60
CA PRO A 9 -41.71 1.38 -0.89
C PRO A 9 -40.73 2.01 -1.88
N SER A 10 -40.76 3.34 -1.98
CA SER A 10 -40.02 4.12 -2.97
C SER A 10 -38.52 4.19 -2.69
N HIS A 11 -38.02 3.56 -1.62
CA HIS A 11 -36.63 3.62 -1.20
C HIS A 11 -36.08 2.21 -0.98
N CYS A 12 -34.91 1.94 -1.58
CA CYS A 12 -34.17 0.73 -1.31
C CYS A 12 -33.41 0.92 0.02
N PRO A 13 -33.51 -0.03 0.97
CA PRO A 13 -32.80 0.09 2.26
C PRO A 13 -31.28 0.10 2.12
N LEU A 14 -30.74 -0.46 1.03
CA LEU A 14 -29.29 -0.57 0.79
C LEU A 14 -28.76 0.51 -0.16
N GLU A 15 -29.56 1.53 -0.50
CA GLU A 15 -29.15 2.59 -1.44
C GLU A 15 -27.86 3.30 -0.99
N SER A 16 -27.68 3.53 0.30
CA SER A 16 -26.49 4.18 0.85
C SER A 16 -25.20 3.36 0.72
N TRP A 17 -25.29 2.07 0.39
CA TRP A 17 -24.12 1.18 0.29
C TRP A 17 -23.46 1.20 -1.09
N VAL A 18 -24.07 1.82 -2.10
CA VAL A 18 -23.57 1.82 -3.50
C VAL A 18 -22.14 2.33 -3.61
N VAL A 19 -21.81 3.44 -2.94
CA VAL A 19 -20.49 4.09 -3.03
C VAL A 19 -19.43 3.26 -2.29
N ALA A 20 -19.71 2.85 -1.05
CA ALA A 20 -18.83 1.99 -0.26
C ALA A 20 -18.56 0.64 -0.95
N TYR A 21 -19.57 0.03 -1.59
CA TYR A 21 -19.42 -1.19 -2.38
C TYR A 21 -18.44 -1.01 -3.55
N LEU A 22 -18.47 0.14 -4.24
CA LEU A 22 -17.58 0.42 -5.36
C LEU A 22 -16.15 0.74 -4.94
N GLN A 23 -15.96 1.31 -3.76
CA GLN A 23 -14.65 1.63 -3.21
C GLN A 23 -14.02 0.47 -2.44
N GLY A 24 -14.76 -0.61 -2.19
CA GLY A 24 -14.29 -1.75 -1.39
C GLY A 24 -14.28 -1.46 0.11
N GLU A 25 -15.06 -0.49 0.57
CA GLU A 25 -15.11 -0.06 1.98
C GLU A 25 -16.14 -0.84 2.82
N LEU A 26 -16.99 -1.66 2.19
CA LEU A 26 -17.93 -2.53 2.92
C LEU A 26 -17.19 -3.68 3.60
N GLY A 27 -17.59 -4.02 4.83
CA GLY A 27 -17.13 -5.24 5.47
C GLY A 27 -17.58 -6.49 4.69
N VAL A 28 -16.90 -7.63 4.89
CA VAL A 28 -17.15 -8.87 4.12
C VAL A 28 -18.63 -9.28 4.11
N ALA A 29 -19.31 -9.21 5.27
CA ALA A 29 -20.71 -9.58 5.40
C ALA A 29 -21.66 -8.60 4.67
N GLU A 30 -21.39 -7.30 4.75
CA GLU A 30 -22.18 -6.26 4.08
C GLU A 30 -21.98 -6.31 2.56
N PHE A 31 -20.75 -6.60 2.11
CA PHE A 31 -20.42 -6.81 0.71
C PHE A 31 -21.20 -7.98 0.11
N ASP A 32 -21.24 -9.13 0.80
CA ASP A 32 -22.01 -10.29 0.38
C ASP A 32 -23.52 -10.00 0.34
N GLU A 33 -24.06 -9.35 1.38
CA GLU A 33 -25.47 -8.94 1.43
C GLU A 33 -25.83 -8.00 0.27
N PHE A 34 -24.99 -6.99 -0.02
CA PHE A 34 -25.22 -6.08 -1.13
C PHE A 34 -25.13 -6.78 -2.49
N ARG A 35 -24.14 -7.66 -2.65
CA ARG A 35 -23.95 -8.44 -3.88
C ARG A 35 -25.15 -9.34 -4.16
N ASP A 36 -25.69 -9.99 -3.14
CA ASP A 36 -26.88 -10.85 -3.23
C ASP A 36 -28.16 -10.04 -3.50
N HIS A 37 -28.20 -8.78 -3.06
CA HIS A 37 -29.31 -7.87 -3.32
C HIS A 37 -29.36 -7.36 -4.78
N LEU A 38 -28.22 -7.15 -5.44
CA LEU A 38 -28.13 -6.55 -6.78
C LEU A 38 -29.00 -7.24 -7.86
N PRO A 39 -29.09 -8.58 -7.96
CA PRO A 39 -29.99 -9.23 -8.91
C PRO A 39 -31.47 -8.89 -8.70
N GLY A 40 -31.88 -8.63 -7.45
CA GLY A 40 -33.26 -8.36 -7.06
C GLY A 40 -33.70 -6.90 -7.17
N CYS A 41 -32.78 -5.94 -7.26
CA CYS A 41 -33.10 -4.51 -7.18
C CYS A 41 -32.62 -3.74 -8.41
N ALA A 42 -33.56 -3.31 -9.27
CA ALA A 42 -33.23 -2.53 -10.47
C ALA A 42 -32.55 -1.20 -10.14
N ARG A 43 -33.04 -0.48 -9.13
CA ARG A 43 -32.49 0.81 -8.71
C ARG A 43 -31.02 0.72 -8.30
N CYS A 44 -30.65 -0.22 -7.42
CA CYS A 44 -29.24 -0.38 -7.02
C CYS A 44 -28.33 -0.78 -8.19
N ARG A 45 -28.83 -1.53 -9.18
CA ARG A 45 -28.03 -1.81 -10.40
C ARG A 45 -27.80 -0.55 -11.23
N ASP A 46 -28.83 0.27 -11.40
CA ASP A 46 -28.75 1.52 -12.14
C ASP A 46 -27.79 2.50 -11.42
N ASP A 47 -27.87 2.60 -10.09
CA ASP A 47 -26.99 3.44 -9.29
C ASP A 47 -25.52 2.96 -9.36
N VAL A 48 -25.27 1.65 -9.24
CA VAL A 48 -23.93 1.06 -9.41
C VAL A 48 -23.38 1.33 -10.81
N ALA A 49 -24.20 1.21 -11.86
CA ALA A 49 -23.77 1.49 -13.23
C ALA A 49 -23.43 2.98 -13.42
N ALA A 50 -24.28 3.89 -12.92
CA ALA A 50 -24.06 5.33 -12.98
C ALA A 50 -22.81 5.76 -12.20
N SER A 51 -22.60 5.24 -11.00
CA SER A 51 -21.40 5.51 -10.21
C SER A 51 -20.14 4.95 -10.85
N ARG A 52 -20.18 3.77 -11.50
CA ARG A 52 -19.05 3.24 -12.28
C ARG A 52 -18.71 4.11 -13.47
N GLU A 53 -19.71 4.60 -14.19
CA GLU A 53 -19.50 5.53 -15.31
C GLU A 53 -18.84 6.83 -14.84
N LEU A 54 -19.32 7.38 -13.72
CA LEU A 54 -18.71 8.56 -13.09
C LEU A 54 -17.27 8.30 -12.64
N LEU A 55 -17.01 7.20 -11.94
CA LEU A 55 -15.65 6.81 -11.52
C LEU A 55 -14.72 6.59 -12.72
N ALA A 56 -15.22 5.96 -13.79
CA ALA A 56 -14.46 5.79 -15.03
C ALA A 56 -14.11 7.13 -15.68
N SER A 57 -15.01 8.12 -15.60
CA SER A 57 -14.72 9.48 -16.11
C SER A 57 -13.58 10.17 -15.37
N PHE A 58 -13.44 9.93 -14.06
CA PHE A 58 -12.30 10.43 -13.27
C PHE A 58 -11.03 9.59 -13.47
N ALA A 59 -11.16 8.28 -13.63
CA ALA A 59 -10.04 7.38 -13.87
C ALA A 59 -9.35 7.63 -15.23
N MET A 60 -10.08 8.20 -16.20
CA MET A 60 -9.53 8.55 -17.51
C MET A 60 -8.60 9.77 -17.51
N GLU A 61 -8.48 10.50 -16.40
CA GLU A 61 -7.60 11.68 -16.28
C GLU A 61 -6.49 11.53 -15.23
N ALA A 62 -6.41 10.37 -14.57
CA ALA A 62 -5.31 10.07 -13.68
C ALA A 62 -4.13 9.51 -14.48
N ASP A 63 -3.36 10.39 -15.10
CA ASP A 63 -2.02 10.03 -15.57
C ASP A 63 -1.23 9.42 -14.41
N ALA A 64 -0.50 8.34 -14.68
CA ALA A 64 0.37 7.73 -13.70
C ALA A 64 1.30 8.82 -13.12
N PRO A 65 1.44 8.91 -11.79
CA PRO A 65 2.30 9.90 -11.17
C PRO A 65 3.70 9.79 -11.81
N PRO A 66 4.34 10.91 -12.16
CA PRO A 66 5.68 10.89 -12.73
C PRO A 66 6.63 10.03 -11.90
N VAL A 67 7.51 9.26 -12.54
CA VAL A 67 8.46 8.36 -11.86
C VAL A 67 9.36 9.07 -10.83
N ASP A 68 9.52 10.38 -10.97
CA ASP A 68 10.30 11.26 -10.10
C ASP A 68 9.41 12.08 -9.14
N LEU A 69 8.10 11.81 -9.06
CA LEU A 69 7.20 12.57 -8.19
C LEU A 69 7.64 12.45 -6.72
N ILE A 70 8.02 11.24 -6.29
CA ILE A 70 8.54 11.02 -4.94
C ILE A 70 9.82 11.83 -4.73
N ASP A 71 10.77 11.78 -5.66
CA ASP A 71 12.02 12.54 -5.56
C ASP A 71 11.75 14.05 -5.50
N ARG A 72 10.83 14.57 -6.31
CA ARG A 72 10.44 15.98 -6.32
C ARG A 72 9.67 16.42 -5.08
N VAL A 73 8.93 15.51 -4.45
CA VAL A 73 8.29 15.74 -3.16
C VAL A 73 9.35 15.75 -2.06
N LEU A 74 10.27 14.79 -2.06
CA LEU A 74 11.38 14.71 -1.10
C LEU A 74 12.35 15.90 -1.22
N GLU A 75 12.62 16.39 -2.42
CA GLU A 75 13.42 17.61 -2.64
C GLU A 75 12.71 18.89 -2.18
N ARG A 76 11.37 18.90 -2.21
CA ARG A 76 10.56 20.04 -1.76
C ARG A 76 10.30 20.04 -0.26
N LEU A 77 10.31 18.87 0.36
CA LEU A 77 10.32 18.79 1.81
C LEU A 77 11.64 19.42 2.28
N PRO A 78 11.60 20.54 3.01
CA PRO A 78 12.82 21.07 3.58
C PRO A 78 13.45 19.95 4.39
N ALA A 79 14.72 19.65 4.16
CA ALA A 79 15.46 18.71 5.00
C ALA A 79 15.20 19.15 6.44
N GLU A 80 14.42 18.35 7.18
CA GLU A 80 14.15 18.59 8.58
C GLU A 80 15.52 18.53 9.25
N SER A 81 16.15 19.69 9.35
CA SER A 81 17.26 19.89 10.26
C SER A 81 16.67 19.50 11.60
N PRO A 82 17.22 18.51 12.31
CA PRO A 82 16.66 18.10 13.60
C PRO A 82 16.58 19.37 14.42
N GLU A 83 15.36 19.89 14.60
CA GLU A 83 15.21 21.13 15.35
C GLU A 83 15.84 20.84 16.70
N PRO A 84 16.81 21.65 17.15
CA PRO A 84 17.44 21.42 18.43
C PRO A 84 16.30 21.33 19.44
N VAL A 85 16.14 20.16 20.08
CA VAL A 85 15.07 19.90 21.05
C VAL A 85 15.05 21.09 21.99
N VAL A 86 14.08 21.99 21.78
CA VAL A 86 13.99 23.21 22.55
C VAL A 86 13.52 22.75 23.91
N THR A 87 14.47 22.57 24.83
CA THR A 87 14.14 22.36 26.23
C THR A 87 13.37 23.59 26.70
N ILE A 88 12.04 23.46 26.78
CA ILE A 88 11.16 24.51 27.27
C ILE A 88 11.44 24.67 28.77
N THR A 89 12.42 25.50 29.10
CA THR A 89 12.60 25.97 30.48
C THR A 89 11.41 26.87 30.80
N ARG A 90 10.51 26.40 31.68
CA ARG A 90 9.37 27.19 32.17
C ARG A 90 9.88 28.52 32.75
N PRO A 91 9.55 29.68 32.17
CA PRO A 91 9.94 30.96 32.76
C PRO A 91 9.15 31.16 34.05
N SER A 92 9.87 31.17 35.18
CA SER A 92 9.30 31.50 36.48
C SER A 92 8.94 32.99 36.53
N GLY A 93 7.63 33.26 36.43
CA GLY A 93 6.92 34.41 36.98
C GLY A 93 7.64 35.76 36.99
N ARG A 94 7.70 36.48 35.85
CA ARG A 94 7.70 37.95 35.87
C ARG A 94 7.22 38.60 34.57
N SER A 95 6.14 39.38 34.71
CA SER A 95 5.61 40.40 33.80
C SER A 95 4.78 39.95 32.57
N ARG A 96 3.50 39.61 32.85
CA ARG A 96 2.40 39.46 31.87
C ARG A 96 2.07 40.72 31.03
N ARG A 97 2.86 41.79 31.10
CA ARG A 97 2.53 43.09 30.46
C ARG A 97 3.20 43.33 29.10
N TRP A 98 4.16 42.49 28.68
CA TRP A 98 4.87 42.67 27.40
C TRP A 98 4.43 41.71 26.28
N LEU A 99 3.58 40.71 26.55
CA LEU A 99 3.18 39.69 25.57
C LEU A 99 2.17 40.18 24.51
N ALA A 100 1.44 41.26 24.75
CA ALA A 100 0.43 41.74 23.79
C ALA A 100 1.02 42.46 22.57
N ALA A 101 2.22 43.05 22.68
CA ALA A 101 2.84 43.80 21.58
C ALA A 101 3.63 42.90 20.61
N ALA A 102 4.16 41.77 21.07
CA ALA A 102 4.94 40.85 20.23
C ALA A 102 4.08 40.04 19.26
N LEU A 103 2.85 39.69 19.65
CA LEU A 103 1.93 38.87 18.83
C LEU A 103 1.44 39.56 17.55
N LEU A 104 1.37 40.90 17.51
CA LEU A 104 0.93 41.64 16.33
C LEU A 104 2.02 41.78 15.25
N LEU A 105 3.30 41.78 15.64
CA LEU A 105 4.42 41.85 14.67
C LEU A 105 4.76 40.49 14.07
N SER A 106 4.61 39.39 14.83
CA SER A 106 4.86 38.04 14.32
C SER A 106 3.78 37.56 13.35
N GLY A 107 2.51 37.93 13.56
CA GLY A 107 1.41 37.55 12.66
C GLY A 107 1.53 38.16 11.26
N GLY A 108 1.95 39.44 11.17
CA GLY A 108 2.14 40.11 9.88
C GLY A 108 3.29 39.54 9.05
N LEU A 109 4.39 39.14 9.71
CA LEU A 109 5.55 38.56 9.04
C LEU A 109 5.25 37.16 8.48
N LEU A 110 4.52 36.34 9.24
CA LEU A 110 4.12 35.00 8.80
C LEU A 110 3.16 35.06 7.61
N ALA A 111 2.17 35.96 7.65
CA ALA A 111 1.25 36.17 6.54
C ALA A 111 1.96 36.70 5.27
N ALA A 112 2.95 37.59 5.43
CA ALA A 112 3.74 38.08 4.29
C ALA A 112 4.64 36.99 3.70
N LEU A 113 5.23 36.12 4.53
CA LEU A 113 6.01 34.97 4.07
C LEU A 113 5.15 33.97 3.30
N LEU A 114 3.96 33.62 3.82
CA LEU A 114 3.02 32.73 3.14
C LEU A 114 2.54 33.29 1.79
N PHE A 115 2.25 34.60 1.73
CA PHE A 115 1.79 35.26 0.50
C PHE A 115 2.90 35.39 -0.55
N LEU A 116 4.17 35.48 -0.13
CA LEU A 116 5.31 35.49 -1.04
C LEU A 116 5.64 34.09 -1.57
N THR A 117 5.43 33.03 -0.79
CA THR A 117 5.66 31.65 -1.24
C THR A 117 4.60 31.15 -2.23
N GLU A 118 3.35 31.62 -2.15
CA GLU A 118 2.28 31.26 -3.10
C GLU A 118 2.54 31.78 -4.53
N ARG A 119 3.37 32.81 -4.72
CA ARG A 119 3.58 33.45 -6.02
C ARG A 119 4.81 32.97 -6.79
N SER A 120 5.61 32.04 -6.24
CA SER A 120 6.91 31.68 -6.82
C SER A 120 7.08 30.20 -7.20
N VAL A 121 6.02 29.39 -7.18
CA VAL A 121 6.07 28.07 -7.82
C VAL A 121 5.73 28.26 -9.30
N PRO A 122 6.69 28.22 -10.23
CA PRO A 122 6.36 28.21 -11.65
C PRO A 122 5.44 27.02 -11.94
N PRO A 123 4.45 27.17 -12.85
CA PRO A 123 3.68 26.03 -13.32
C PRO A 123 4.65 24.94 -13.74
N ILE A 124 4.57 23.78 -13.10
CA ILE A 124 5.31 22.60 -13.54
C ILE A 124 4.66 22.24 -14.88
N GLU A 125 5.29 22.63 -15.99
CA GLU A 125 4.89 22.12 -17.29
C GLU A 125 5.05 20.60 -17.24
N PRO A 126 3.98 19.83 -17.44
CA PRO A 126 4.06 18.38 -17.38
C PRO A 126 5.04 17.94 -18.47
N SER A 127 6.14 17.32 -18.06
CA SER A 127 6.99 16.61 -19.01
C SER A 127 6.12 15.58 -19.72
N PRO A 128 6.18 15.47 -21.06
CA PRO A 128 5.36 14.52 -21.80
C PRO A 128 5.67 13.11 -21.28
N VAL A 129 4.72 12.52 -20.57
CA VAL A 129 4.81 11.14 -20.10
C VAL A 129 4.74 10.26 -21.34
N VAL A 130 5.89 9.73 -21.74
CA VAL A 130 5.94 8.68 -22.75
C VAL A 130 5.42 7.43 -22.06
N SER A 131 4.13 7.13 -22.25
CA SER A 131 3.54 5.84 -21.92
C SER A 131 4.31 4.77 -22.69
N ARG A 132 5.32 4.16 -22.06
CA ARG A 132 6.04 3.04 -22.66
C ARG A 132 5.12 1.83 -22.56
N GLU A 133 4.77 1.26 -23.70
CA GLU A 133 4.05 0.00 -23.72
C GLU A 133 4.85 -1.05 -22.91
N PRO A 134 4.24 -1.74 -21.93
CA PRO A 134 4.91 -2.78 -21.14
C PRO A 134 5.55 -3.89 -21.98
N SER A 135 5.13 -4.02 -23.25
CA SER A 135 5.66 -4.96 -24.23
C SER A 135 6.82 -4.42 -25.07
N SER A 136 7.37 -3.23 -24.79
CA SER A 136 8.52 -2.73 -25.55
C SER A 136 9.80 -3.55 -25.23
N PRO A 137 10.71 -3.76 -26.21
CA PRO A 137 12.00 -4.41 -25.96
C PRO A 137 12.84 -3.69 -24.89
N GLU A 138 12.77 -2.36 -24.85
CA GLU A 138 13.48 -1.53 -23.88
C GLU A 138 12.94 -1.72 -22.46
N PHE A 139 11.62 -1.86 -22.32
CA PHE A 139 10.98 -2.17 -21.04
C PHE A 139 11.47 -3.52 -20.50
N ARG A 140 11.42 -4.58 -21.33
CA ARG A 140 11.93 -5.91 -20.96
C ARG A 140 13.42 -5.89 -20.58
N GLN A 141 14.23 -5.10 -21.30
CA GLN A 141 15.65 -4.96 -20.96
C GLN A 141 15.87 -4.28 -19.61
N ALA A 142 15.09 -3.24 -19.31
CA ALA A 142 15.16 -2.55 -18.02
C ALA A 142 14.72 -3.47 -16.87
N GLU A 143 13.64 -4.21 -17.05
CA GLU A 143 13.16 -5.22 -16.10
C GLU A 143 14.22 -6.29 -15.82
N GLN A 144 14.79 -6.90 -16.86
CA GLN A 144 15.87 -7.88 -16.72
C GLN A 144 17.10 -7.31 -16.00
N SER A 145 17.45 -6.05 -16.27
CA SER A 145 18.57 -5.38 -15.62
C SER A 145 18.30 -5.14 -14.13
N ALA A 146 17.07 -4.76 -13.77
CA ALA A 146 16.65 -4.59 -12.38
C ALA A 146 16.65 -5.92 -11.62
N LEU A 147 16.11 -7.00 -12.21
CA LEU A 147 16.09 -8.33 -11.61
C LEU A 147 17.51 -8.89 -11.41
N ARG A 148 18.40 -8.67 -12.39
CA ARG A 148 19.83 -9.02 -12.26
C ARG A 148 20.52 -8.19 -11.18
N TRP A 149 20.19 -6.91 -11.05
CA TRP A 149 20.71 -6.10 -9.96
C TRP A 149 20.27 -6.66 -8.61
N LEU A 150 18.98 -7.01 -8.46
CA LEU A 150 18.45 -7.61 -7.25
C LEU A 150 19.14 -8.95 -6.92
N SER A 151 19.35 -9.84 -7.90
CA SER A 151 20.00 -11.13 -7.66
C SER A 151 21.44 -10.98 -7.15
N ILE A 152 22.19 -10.02 -7.69
CA ILE A 152 23.58 -9.74 -7.28
C ILE A 152 23.65 -9.16 -5.86
N HIS A 153 22.65 -8.38 -5.43
CA HIS A 153 22.64 -7.71 -4.13
C HIS A 153 21.89 -8.49 -3.03
N GLN A 154 21.45 -9.71 -3.32
CA GLN A 154 20.86 -10.58 -2.32
C GLN A 154 21.93 -11.11 -1.35
N GLY A 155 21.62 -11.09 -0.06
CA GLY A 155 22.42 -11.70 0.99
C GLY A 155 22.57 -13.21 0.81
N THR A 156 23.60 -13.79 1.43
CA THR A 156 23.87 -15.23 1.35
C THR A 156 22.78 -16.08 2.00
N ASP A 157 22.02 -15.50 2.92
CA ASP A 157 20.85 -16.12 3.57
C ASP A 157 19.56 -15.99 2.74
N GLY A 158 19.59 -15.25 1.63
CA GLY A 158 18.43 -14.99 0.78
C GLY A 158 17.72 -13.67 1.06
N SER A 159 18.13 -12.90 2.07
CA SER A 159 17.49 -11.62 2.39
C SER A 159 18.02 -10.45 1.55
N TRP A 160 17.28 -9.35 1.52
CA TRP A 160 17.79 -8.03 1.15
C TRP A 160 17.75 -7.11 2.36
N SER A 161 18.87 -6.44 2.63
CA SER A 161 19.01 -5.51 3.75
C SER A 161 19.30 -4.10 3.27
N SER A 162 18.78 -3.11 4.00
CA SER A 162 19.14 -1.71 3.81
C SER A 162 19.82 -1.16 5.07
N PRO A 163 21.08 -0.68 4.97
CA PRO A 163 21.77 -0.10 6.12
C PRO A 163 21.08 1.17 6.65
N MET A 164 20.23 1.81 5.84
CA MET A 164 19.52 3.03 6.23
C MET A 164 18.23 2.74 7.00
N LEU A 165 17.55 1.64 6.70
CA LEU A 165 16.27 1.29 7.32
C LEU A 165 16.47 0.43 8.58
N GLY A 166 17.57 -0.31 8.66
CA GLY A 166 17.82 -1.24 9.76
C GLY A 166 17.19 -2.62 9.50
N ARG A 167 17.57 -3.60 10.34
CA ARG A 167 17.28 -5.01 10.08
C ARG A 167 15.80 -5.39 10.19
N ASP A 168 15.01 -4.61 10.90
CA ASP A 168 13.58 -4.89 11.03
C ASP A 168 12.84 -4.75 9.69
N TYR A 169 13.41 -4.03 8.71
CA TYR A 169 12.84 -3.88 7.37
C TYR A 169 13.35 -4.92 6.37
N ASP A 170 14.33 -5.74 6.74
CA ASP A 170 14.90 -6.75 5.83
C ASP A 170 13.82 -7.73 5.35
N ILE A 171 12.84 -8.04 6.22
CA ILE A 171 11.72 -8.92 5.89
C ILE A 171 10.84 -8.30 4.79
N GLY A 172 10.41 -7.05 4.98
CA GLY A 172 9.59 -6.34 4.00
C GLY A 172 10.34 -6.10 2.68
N LEU A 173 11.62 -5.73 2.73
CA LEU A 173 12.47 -5.60 1.54
C LEU A 173 12.61 -6.92 0.79
N THR A 174 12.77 -8.03 1.52
CA THR A 174 12.86 -9.36 0.92
C THR A 174 11.55 -9.79 0.28
N ALA A 175 10.42 -9.48 0.90
CA ALA A 175 9.09 -9.72 0.34
C ALA A 175 8.86 -8.89 -0.94
N LEU A 176 9.17 -7.59 -0.92
CA LEU A 176 9.06 -6.72 -2.11
C LEU A 176 9.94 -7.20 -3.26
N ALA A 177 11.20 -7.54 -2.99
CA ALA A 177 12.09 -8.11 -3.99
C ALA A 177 11.49 -9.41 -4.55
N SER A 178 11.00 -10.31 -3.68
CA SER A 178 10.37 -11.56 -4.08
C SER A 178 9.15 -11.35 -4.99
N LEU A 179 8.30 -10.36 -4.72
CA LEU A 179 7.18 -10.00 -5.60
C LEU A 179 7.66 -9.54 -6.98
N ALA A 180 8.77 -8.81 -7.08
CA ALA A 180 9.35 -8.48 -8.38
C ALA A 180 9.83 -9.73 -9.14
N PHE A 181 10.41 -10.71 -8.42
CA PHE A 181 10.75 -12.01 -9.03
C PHE A 181 9.51 -12.83 -9.41
N LEU A 182 8.43 -12.77 -8.62
CA LEU A 182 7.17 -13.46 -8.92
C LEU A 182 6.42 -12.76 -10.07
N GLY A 183 6.47 -11.45 -10.23
CA GLY A 183 5.78 -10.74 -11.30
C GLY A 183 6.18 -11.12 -12.73
N ARG A 184 7.26 -11.89 -12.90
CA ARG A 184 7.64 -12.44 -14.20
C ARG A 184 6.75 -13.61 -14.61
N ASP A 185 6.62 -13.79 -15.93
CA ASP A 185 6.20 -15.06 -16.50
C ASP A 185 7.27 -16.12 -16.23
N VAL A 186 7.02 -17.01 -15.26
CA VAL A 186 7.87 -18.17 -14.97
C VAL A 186 7.63 -19.20 -16.07
N GLY A 187 8.69 -19.65 -16.74
CA GLY A 187 8.59 -20.55 -17.90
C GLY A 187 8.45 -19.84 -19.26
N GLY A 188 8.66 -18.52 -19.31
CA GLY A 188 8.75 -17.76 -20.56
C GLY A 188 10.12 -17.88 -21.26
N ASP A 189 10.26 -17.24 -22.42
CA ASP A 189 11.50 -17.28 -23.25
C ASP A 189 12.77 -16.73 -22.56
N VAL A 190 12.65 -16.17 -21.34
CA VAL A 190 13.74 -15.60 -20.55
C VAL A 190 13.82 -16.28 -19.18
N ASP A 191 13.92 -17.61 -19.19
CA ASP A 191 14.27 -18.36 -17.98
C ASP A 191 15.76 -18.17 -17.66
N ASP A 192 16.05 -17.24 -16.74
CA ASP A 192 17.38 -17.16 -16.10
C ASP A 192 17.36 -17.96 -14.79
N PRO A 193 18.01 -19.14 -14.73
CA PRO A 193 18.02 -19.98 -13.53
C PRO A 193 18.71 -19.31 -12.34
N GLU A 194 19.42 -18.19 -12.54
CA GLU A 194 19.91 -17.35 -11.46
C GLU A 194 18.76 -16.68 -10.69
N PHE A 195 17.75 -16.19 -11.39
CA PHE A 195 16.62 -15.49 -10.78
C PHE A 195 15.74 -16.43 -9.97
N ASP A 196 15.57 -17.63 -10.47
CA ASP A 196 14.91 -18.76 -9.82
C ASP A 196 15.59 -19.16 -8.51
N ARG A 197 16.92 -19.27 -8.52
CA ARG A 197 17.71 -19.54 -7.31
C ARG A 197 17.60 -18.37 -6.32
N ALA A 198 17.58 -17.13 -6.80
CA ALA A 198 17.42 -15.96 -5.94
C ALA A 198 16.05 -15.96 -5.25
N LEU A 199 14.97 -16.17 -6.02
CA LEU A 199 13.62 -16.30 -5.50
C LEU A 199 13.49 -17.45 -4.48
N GLY A 200 14.04 -18.62 -4.79
CA GLY A 200 13.99 -19.77 -3.89
C GLY A 200 14.72 -19.55 -2.55
N ARG A 201 15.82 -18.78 -2.55
CA ARG A 201 16.49 -18.38 -1.30
C ARG A 201 15.68 -17.35 -0.53
N ALA A 202 15.12 -16.37 -1.22
CA ALA A 202 14.30 -15.32 -0.60
C ALA A 202 13.08 -15.88 0.11
N LEU A 203 12.34 -16.76 -0.57
CA LEU A 203 11.15 -17.37 -0.02
C LEU A 203 11.48 -18.32 1.13
N ARG A 204 12.60 -19.06 1.06
CA ARG A 204 13.09 -19.87 2.19
C ARG A 204 13.43 -18.98 3.39
N TYR A 205 14.11 -17.85 3.18
CA TYR A 205 14.35 -16.86 4.23
C TYR A 205 13.04 -16.41 4.89
N LEU A 206 12.03 -16.02 4.09
CA LEU A 206 10.72 -15.58 4.62
C LEU A 206 10.04 -16.68 5.45
N ILE A 207 10.08 -17.94 5.00
CA ILE A 207 9.55 -19.07 5.77
C ILE A 207 10.32 -19.27 7.08
N ASP A 208 11.66 -19.18 7.04
CA ASP A 208 12.53 -19.43 8.19
C ASP A 208 12.41 -18.33 9.26
N VAL A 209 12.15 -17.08 8.86
CA VAL A 209 11.96 -15.95 9.80
C VAL A 209 10.51 -15.82 10.29
N GLN A 210 9.57 -16.61 9.73
CA GLN A 210 8.19 -16.62 10.21
C GLN A 210 8.12 -17.19 11.63
N ARG A 211 7.50 -16.45 12.53
CA ARG A 211 7.28 -16.89 13.91
C ARG A 211 6.24 -18.02 13.97
N PRO A 212 6.23 -18.83 15.07
CA PRO A 212 5.25 -19.92 15.23
C PRO A 212 3.78 -19.45 15.21
N ASP A 213 3.51 -18.20 15.60
CA ASP A 213 2.21 -17.55 15.58
C ASP A 213 1.81 -17.03 14.18
N GLY A 214 2.70 -17.12 13.17
CA GLY A 214 2.46 -16.65 11.81
C GLY A 214 2.93 -15.22 11.54
N ARG A 215 3.50 -14.55 12.53
CA ARG A 215 3.98 -13.16 12.40
C ARG A 215 5.35 -13.06 11.72
N PHE A 216 5.55 -11.92 11.05
CA PHE A 216 6.82 -11.45 10.52
C PHE A 216 7.34 -10.24 11.29
N GLY A 217 8.60 -10.28 11.74
CA GLY A 217 9.29 -9.14 12.39
C GLY A 217 9.08 -9.01 13.91
N SER A 218 9.44 -7.83 14.44
CA SER A 218 9.42 -7.52 15.87
C SER A 218 7.98 -7.23 16.38
N ASP A 219 7.85 -6.96 17.69
CA ASP A 219 6.56 -6.63 18.31
C ASP A 219 6.15 -5.15 18.09
N GLU A 220 6.93 -4.37 17.32
CA GLU A 220 6.69 -2.94 17.13
C GLU A 220 5.62 -2.65 16.05
N PRO A 221 4.83 -1.57 16.19
CA PRO A 221 3.75 -1.24 15.24
C PRO A 221 4.22 -1.06 13.80
N ALA A 222 5.43 -0.54 13.59
CA ALA A 222 6.02 -0.31 12.26
C ALA A 222 6.24 -1.61 11.44
N VAL A 223 6.02 -2.77 12.06
CA VAL A 223 6.17 -4.09 11.46
C VAL A 223 4.87 -4.59 10.80
N ALA A 224 3.74 -3.91 10.98
CA ALA A 224 2.49 -4.23 10.27
C ALA A 224 2.69 -4.28 8.75
N HIS A 225 3.52 -3.37 8.21
CA HIS A 225 3.93 -3.40 6.81
C HIS A 225 4.58 -4.73 6.40
N ASN A 226 5.53 -5.24 7.20
CA ASN A 226 6.17 -6.53 6.94
C ASN A 226 5.15 -7.66 6.92
N GLN A 227 4.17 -7.64 7.84
CA GLN A 227 3.14 -8.67 7.91
C GLN A 227 2.30 -8.71 6.63
N GLY A 228 1.77 -7.57 6.20
CA GLY A 228 0.92 -7.49 5.01
C GLY A 228 1.67 -7.90 3.74
N ILE A 229 2.82 -7.27 3.47
CA ILE A 229 3.57 -7.53 2.23
C ILE A 229 4.10 -8.97 2.15
N THR A 230 4.56 -9.53 3.27
CA THR A 230 5.07 -10.90 3.32
C THR A 230 3.94 -11.90 3.16
N THR A 231 2.76 -11.62 3.72
CA THR A 231 1.58 -12.48 3.54
C THR A 231 1.17 -12.50 2.07
N ALA A 232 1.07 -11.34 1.41
CA ALA A 232 0.77 -11.25 -0.02
C ALA A 232 1.80 -12.02 -0.87
N THR A 233 3.09 -11.88 -0.55
CA THR A 233 4.18 -12.60 -1.24
C THR A 233 4.04 -14.12 -1.09
N LEU A 234 3.73 -14.62 0.10
CA LEU A 234 3.56 -16.05 0.34
C LEU A 234 2.29 -16.62 -0.32
N LEU A 235 1.22 -15.83 -0.41
CA LEU A 235 0.01 -16.21 -1.13
C LEU A 235 0.27 -16.30 -2.62
N GLU A 236 0.96 -15.32 -3.21
CA GLU A 236 1.37 -15.33 -4.61
C GLU A 236 2.27 -16.55 -4.92
N ALA A 237 3.26 -16.80 -4.06
CA ALA A 237 4.11 -17.98 -4.19
C ALA A 237 3.30 -19.29 -4.08
N TYR A 238 2.33 -19.37 -3.17
CA TYR A 238 1.48 -20.54 -3.00
C TYR A 238 0.60 -20.80 -4.23
N GLN A 239 0.04 -19.76 -4.86
CA GLN A 239 -0.72 -19.90 -6.11
C GLN A 239 0.12 -20.53 -7.23
N ARG A 240 1.45 -20.38 -7.15
CA ARG A 240 2.43 -20.86 -8.12
C ARG A 240 3.28 -22.02 -7.60
N ALA A 241 2.90 -22.63 -6.48
CA ALA A 241 3.71 -23.64 -5.79
C ALA A 241 4.12 -24.80 -6.71
N ARG A 242 3.24 -25.21 -7.64
CA ARG A 242 3.54 -26.29 -8.60
C ARG A 242 4.65 -25.92 -9.60
N GLU A 243 4.72 -24.66 -10.01
CA GLU A 243 5.79 -24.15 -10.90
C GLU A 243 7.08 -23.98 -10.09
N LEU A 244 6.96 -23.41 -8.89
CA LEU A 244 8.08 -23.11 -8.02
C LEU A 244 8.71 -24.36 -7.38
N GLU A 245 7.98 -25.47 -7.23
CA GLU A 245 8.52 -26.72 -6.67
C GLU A 245 9.72 -27.23 -7.48
N ALA A 246 9.59 -27.21 -8.81
CA ALA A 246 10.66 -27.62 -9.73
C ALA A 246 11.89 -26.70 -9.66
N VAL A 247 11.68 -25.44 -9.28
CA VAL A 247 12.65 -24.36 -9.38
C VAL A 247 13.37 -24.12 -8.05
N CYS A 248 12.61 -24.03 -6.96
CA CYS A 248 13.09 -23.68 -5.63
C CYS A 248 13.38 -24.89 -4.74
N GLY A 249 12.91 -26.09 -5.13
CA GLY A 249 13.06 -27.33 -4.36
C GLY A 249 12.43 -27.24 -2.97
N LEU A 250 11.30 -26.54 -2.87
CA LEU A 250 10.51 -26.40 -1.64
C LEU A 250 9.22 -27.20 -1.79
N GLU A 251 8.94 -28.06 -0.82
CA GLU A 251 7.76 -28.94 -0.78
C GLU A 251 6.45 -28.12 -0.69
N ASP A 252 5.38 -28.54 -1.39
CA ASP A 252 4.04 -27.89 -1.37
C ASP A 252 3.53 -27.62 0.05
N ASP A 253 3.76 -28.57 0.95
CA ASP A 253 3.28 -28.50 2.33
C ASP A 253 3.90 -27.33 3.13
N LEU A 254 5.16 -26.98 2.84
CA LEU A 254 5.85 -25.87 3.52
C LEU A 254 5.24 -24.52 3.12
N TRP A 255 4.97 -24.31 1.83
CA TRP A 255 4.32 -23.11 1.31
C TRP A 255 2.95 -22.91 1.93
N ARG A 256 2.13 -23.96 1.83
CA ARG A 256 0.76 -23.96 2.33
C ARG A 256 0.73 -23.68 3.84
N ALA A 257 1.60 -24.33 4.60
CA ALA A 257 1.67 -24.14 6.04
C ALA A 257 2.08 -22.70 6.40
N SER A 258 3.09 -22.14 5.72
CA SER A 258 3.57 -20.77 5.96
C SER A 258 2.51 -19.72 5.61
N ALA A 259 1.93 -19.78 4.40
CA ALA A 259 0.88 -18.87 3.96
C ALA A 259 -0.36 -18.96 4.85
N SER A 260 -0.79 -20.16 5.22
CA SER A 260 -1.95 -20.36 6.10
C SER A 260 -1.72 -19.83 7.53
N LYS A 261 -0.48 -19.85 8.04
CA LYS A 261 -0.16 -19.24 9.33
C LYS A 261 -0.20 -17.71 9.24
N ALA A 262 0.40 -17.15 8.19
CA ALA A 262 0.42 -15.70 7.95
C ALA A 262 -0.99 -15.12 7.82
N LEU A 263 -1.84 -15.78 7.01
CA LEU A 263 -3.23 -15.38 6.82
C LEU A 263 -4.05 -15.49 8.11
N ARG A 264 -3.87 -16.58 8.88
CA ARG A 264 -4.52 -16.72 10.19
C ARG A 264 -4.11 -15.61 11.16
N TYR A 265 -2.83 -15.25 11.19
CA TYR A 265 -2.37 -14.14 12.02
C TYR A 265 -3.10 -12.84 11.65
N LEU A 266 -3.21 -12.53 10.35
CA LEU A 266 -3.97 -11.36 9.88
C LEU A 266 -5.46 -11.45 10.20
N VAL A 267 -6.09 -12.62 10.11
CA VAL A 267 -7.51 -12.75 10.48
C VAL A 267 -7.74 -12.59 11.98
N ASP A 268 -6.84 -13.13 12.80
CA ASP A 268 -6.96 -13.12 14.26
C ASP A 268 -6.58 -11.76 14.86
N HIS A 269 -5.76 -10.95 14.17
CA HIS A 269 -5.18 -9.71 14.70
C HIS A 269 -5.35 -8.49 13.79
N GLY A 270 -5.93 -8.64 12.59
CA GLY A 270 -6.01 -7.62 11.56
C GLY A 270 -7.26 -6.74 11.66
N VAL A 271 -7.03 -5.43 11.47
CA VAL A 271 -7.95 -4.30 11.54
C VAL A 271 -8.67 -4.18 12.89
N THR A 272 -7.93 -3.75 13.92
CA THR A 272 -8.58 -3.15 15.10
C THR A 272 -9.08 -1.75 14.74
N GLU A 273 -10.30 -1.37 15.13
CA GLU A 273 -10.88 -0.02 14.90
C GLU A 273 -9.94 1.13 15.30
N GLU A 274 -9.02 0.89 16.25
CA GLU A 274 -8.06 1.86 16.75
C GLU A 274 -7.00 2.25 15.69
N THR A 275 -6.79 1.39 14.68
CA THR A 275 -5.87 1.59 13.55
C THR A 275 -6.46 2.52 12.47
N VAL A 276 -7.77 2.71 12.42
CA VAL A 276 -8.45 3.50 11.38
C VAL A 276 -8.27 5.03 11.58
N LEU A 277 -7.84 5.45 12.76
CA LEU A 277 -7.80 6.88 13.14
C LEU A 277 -6.44 7.57 12.92
N ASP A 278 -5.40 6.82 12.52
CA ASP A 278 -4.08 7.38 12.22
C ASP A 278 -3.80 7.33 10.70
N PRO A 279 -3.59 8.46 10.01
CA PRO A 279 -3.25 8.46 8.59
C PRO A 279 -1.98 7.67 8.24
N SER A 280 -1.08 7.43 9.21
CA SER A 280 0.14 6.64 9.02
C SER A 280 -0.11 5.12 9.01
N THR A 281 -1.24 4.67 9.53
CA THR A 281 -1.63 3.24 9.54
C THR A 281 -2.55 2.88 8.36
N LEU A 282 -3.00 3.87 7.59
CA LEU A 282 -3.80 3.69 6.37
C LEU A 282 -3.04 2.87 5.30
N THR A 283 -1.71 2.99 5.26
CA THR A 283 -0.86 2.12 4.44
C THR A 283 -0.87 0.67 4.93
N ASP A 284 -0.93 0.43 6.24
CA ASP A 284 -0.94 -0.92 6.80
C ASP A 284 -2.27 -1.64 6.56
N GLU A 285 -3.38 -0.88 6.53
CA GLU A 285 -4.71 -1.40 6.15
C GLU A 285 -4.75 -1.82 4.69
N ILE A 286 -4.19 -1.04 3.76
CA ILE A 286 -4.16 -1.39 2.34
C ILE A 286 -3.43 -2.72 2.12
N TRP A 287 -2.28 -2.94 2.76
CA TRP A 287 -1.55 -4.19 2.62
C TRP A 287 -2.25 -5.38 3.29
N THR A 288 -2.92 -5.14 4.42
CA THR A 288 -3.72 -6.17 5.10
C THR A 288 -4.92 -6.58 4.23
N LEU A 289 -5.63 -5.61 3.66
CA LEU A 289 -6.77 -5.84 2.78
C LEU A 289 -6.37 -6.49 1.45
N GLN A 290 -5.21 -6.13 0.90
CA GLN A 290 -4.67 -6.80 -0.30
C GLN A 290 -4.29 -8.26 -0.07
N ALA A 291 -4.00 -8.64 1.18
CA ALA A 291 -3.66 -10.00 1.55
C ALA A 291 -4.87 -10.88 1.90
N LEU A 292 -6.03 -10.28 2.20
CA LEU A 292 -7.29 -10.97 2.49
C LEU A 292 -8.09 -11.23 1.20
#